data_AF-A0AAV5ITB3-F1
#
_entry.id   AF-A0AAV5ITB3-F1
#
_cell.length_a   1.000
_cell.length_b   1.000
_cell.length_c   1.000
_cell.angle_alpha   90.00
_cell.angle_beta   90.00
_cell.angle_gamma   90.00
#
_symmetry.space_group_name_H-M   'P 1'
#
loop_
_entity.id
_entity.type
_entity.pdbx_description
1 polymer ?
#
loop_
_entity_poly.entity_id
_entity_poly.type
_entity_poly.pdbx_seq_one_letter_code
_entity_poly.pdbx_strand_id
1 'polypeptide(L)'
;MGLPEYNHRALTMLQNHKENIDLDEVRVIHYCTPELKPWRFTPTGVNVDIELVKKLKDKWLCIFHDESLKPNKKQKPMEMKIEI
;
A
#
# COMPACT_ATOMS: atom_id res chain seq x y z
N MET A 1 -4.98 -17.56 -12.07
CA MET A 1 -4.61 -16.36 -12.86
C MET A 1 -3.93 -15.39 -11.88
N GLY A 2 -2.60 -15.48 -11.75
CA GLY A 2 -1.85 -14.68 -10.79
C GLY A 2 -1.76 -13.24 -11.25
N LEU A 3 -1.97 -12.28 -10.34
CA LEU A 3 -1.65 -10.88 -10.61
C LEU A 3 -0.18 -10.81 -11.08
N PRO A 4 0.13 -10.07 -12.17
CA PRO A 4 1.51 -9.90 -12.58
C PRO A 4 2.29 -9.39 -11.38
N GLU A 5 3.42 -10.04 -11.05
CA GLU A 5 4.27 -9.68 -9.90
C GLU A 5 4.65 -8.19 -9.89
N TYR A 6 4.61 -7.56 -11.07
CA TYR A 6 4.76 -6.12 -11.28
C TYR A 6 3.84 -5.27 -10.39
N ASN A 7 2.61 -5.73 -10.16
CA ASN A 7 1.59 -4.94 -9.48
C ASN A 7 1.67 -4.99 -7.96
N HIS A 8 2.35 -5.97 -7.36
CA HIS A 8 2.40 -6.17 -5.90
C HIS A 8 3.84 -6.07 -5.40
N ARG A 9 4.28 -4.86 -5.07
CA ARG A 9 5.65 -4.63 -4.57
C ARG A 9 5.67 -4.56 -3.06
N ALA A 10 6.51 -5.39 -2.43
CA ALA A 10 6.82 -5.23 -1.02
C ALA A 10 7.60 -3.92 -0.81
N LEU A 11 7.24 -3.16 0.22
CA LEU A 11 7.87 -1.87 0.51
C LEU A 11 9.39 -1.99 0.74
N THR A 12 9.85 -3.10 1.31
CA THR A 12 11.27 -3.41 1.49
C THR A 12 12.01 -3.52 0.15
N MET A 13 11.37 -4.06 -0.90
CA MET A 13 11.96 -4.12 -2.24
C MET A 13 12.04 -2.75 -2.90
N LEU A 14 11.05 -1.88 -2.66
CA LEU A 14 11.07 -0.49 -3.14
C LEU A 14 12.24 0.31 -2.54
N GLN A 15 12.51 0.11 -1.26
CA GLN A 15 13.61 0.80 -0.56
C GLN A 15 14.99 0.38 -1.08
N ASN A 16 15.17 -0.89 -1.42
CA ASN A 16 16.45 -1.44 -1.86
C ASN A 16 16.76 -1.22 -3.35
N HIS A 17 15.76 -0.91 -4.17
CA HIS A 17 15.89 -0.76 -5.63
C HIS A 17 15.13 0.45 -6.18
N LYS A 18 15.19 1.57 -5.44
CA LYS A 18 14.47 2.81 -5.77
C LYS A 18 14.82 3.39 -7.14
N GLU A 19 16.02 3.10 -7.64
CA GLU A 19 16.51 3.52 -8.94
C GLU A 19 15.88 2.76 -10.13
N ASN A 20 15.32 1.58 -9.88
CA ASN A 20 14.75 0.71 -10.90
C ASN A 20 13.21 0.70 -10.90
N ILE A 21 12.58 1.55 -10.09
CA ILE A 21 11.14 1.51 -9.86
C ILE A 21 10.54 2.90 -10.06
N ASP A 22 9.63 2.97 -11.03
CA ASP A 22 8.75 4.12 -11.21
C ASP A 22 7.54 3.99 -10.27
N LEU A 23 7.42 4.92 -9.32
CA LEU A 23 6.32 4.96 -8.34
C LEU A 23 4.97 5.32 -8.94
N ASP A 24 4.92 5.80 -10.18
CA ASP A 24 3.66 6.13 -10.86
C ASP A 24 3.10 4.92 -11.61
N GLU A 25 3.94 3.93 -11.93
CA GLU A 25 3.52 2.64 -12.49
C GLU A 25 3.10 1.62 -11.43
N VAL A 26 3.47 1.84 -10.16
CA VAL A 26 3.11 0.94 -9.05
C VAL A 26 1.64 1.10 -8.69
N ARG A 27 0.88 0.01 -8.84
CA ARG A 27 -0.56 -0.03 -8.53
C ARG A 27 -0.90 -0.53 -7.14
N VAL A 28 -0.14 -1.52 -6.62
CA VAL A 28 -0.38 -2.09 -5.27
C VAL A 28 0.93 -2.17 -4.50
N ILE A 29 0.87 -1.69 -3.25
CA ILE A 29 1.99 -1.73 -2.32
C ILE A 29 1.63 -2.65 -1.16
N HIS A 30 2.52 -3.62 -0.91
CA HIS A 30 2.42 -4.51 0.23
C HIS A 30 3.28 -4.01 1.39
N TYR A 31 2.60 -3.53 2.43
CA TYR A 31 3.22 -3.18 3.70
C TYR A 31 3.49 -4.44 4.52
N CYS A 32 4.64 -5.07 4.27
CA CYS A 32 5.02 -6.36 4.85
C CYS A 32 5.26 -6.28 6.38
N THR A 33 5.72 -5.14 6.88
CA THR A 33 6.06 -4.97 8.31
C THR A 33 5.15 -3.96 9.00
N PRO A 34 4.77 -4.18 10.28
CA PRO A 34 3.90 -3.28 11.03
C PRO A 34 4.41 -1.83 11.12
N GLU A 35 5.73 -1.65 11.22
CA GLU A 35 6.41 -0.37 11.40
C GLU A 35 6.34 0.51 10.14
N LEU A 36 6.08 -0.12 9.00
CA LEU A 36 5.96 0.56 7.71
C LEU A 36 4.50 0.82 7.29
N LYS A 37 3.53 0.39 8.09
CA LYS A 37 2.11 0.66 7.80
C LYS A 37 1.88 2.17 7.72
N PRO A 38 1.16 2.68 6.71
CA PRO A 38 1.08 4.13 6.44
C PRO A 38 0.38 4.92 7.56
N TRP A 39 -0.53 4.29 8.30
CA TRP A 39 -1.18 4.86 9.49
C TRP A 39 -0.37 4.75 10.79
N ARG A 40 0.77 4.06 10.78
CA ARG A 40 1.63 3.84 11.97
C ARG A 40 3.12 3.87 11.63
N PHE A 41 3.49 4.67 10.62
CA PHE A 41 4.87 4.73 10.16
C PHE A 41 5.78 5.30 11.25
N THR A 42 6.79 4.52 11.63
CA THR A 42 7.82 4.94 12.58
C THR A 42 9.19 4.78 11.91
N PRO A 43 9.97 5.87 11.72
CA PRO A 43 11.28 5.79 11.08
C PRO A 43 12.31 5.25 12.08
N THR A 44 12.25 3.95 12.39
CA THR A 44 13.14 3.30 13.38
C THR A 44 14.18 2.38 12.73
N GLY A 45 14.18 2.23 11.41
CA GLY A 45 15.10 1.35 10.68
C GLY A 45 16.32 2.06 10.09
N VAL A 46 17.50 1.45 10.22
CA VAL A 46 18.81 2.00 9.83
C VAL A 46 18.96 2.25 8.31
N ASN A 47 18.10 1.67 7.46
CA ASN A 47 18.13 1.83 6.00
C ASN A 47 16.78 2.24 5.40
N VAL A 48 15.91 2.89 6.20
CA VAL A 48 14.62 3.34 5.69
C VAL A 48 14.81 4.62 4.89
N ASP A 49 14.48 4.58 3.60
CA ASP A 49 14.42 5.78 2.77
C ASP A 49 13.24 6.66 3.21
N ILE A 50 13.54 7.69 3.98
CA ILE A 50 12.56 8.60 4.57
C ILE A 50 11.78 9.35 3.49
N GLU A 51 12.40 9.71 2.37
CA GLU A 51 11.76 10.48 1.31
C GLU A 51 10.74 9.62 0.56
N LEU A 52 11.13 8.41 0.18
CA LEU A 52 10.25 7.44 -0.44
C LEU A 52 9.03 7.16 0.44
N VAL A 53 9.26 6.91 1.74
CA VAL A 53 8.16 6.59 2.64
C VAL A 53 7.25 7.80 2.88
N LYS A 54 7.78 9.02 2.94
CA LYS A 54 6.96 10.25 2.98
C LYS A 54 6.04 10.35 1.76
N LYS A 55 6.58 10.17 0.54
CA LYS A 55 5.77 10.17 -0.70
C LYS A 55 4.67 9.11 -0.65
N LEU A 56 4.98 7.90 -0.19
CA LEU A 56 3.99 6.83 -0.07
C LEU A 56 2.93 7.10 0.99
N LYS A 57 3.31 7.70 2.13
CA LYS A 57 2.36 8.13 3.15
C LYS A 57 1.42 9.20 2.61
N ASP A 58 1.92 10.17 1.86
CA ASP A 58 1.11 11.25 1.29
C ASP A 58 0.13 10.71 0.23
N LYS A 59 0.59 9.82 -0.66
CA LYS A 59 -0.30 9.10 -1.61
C LYS A 59 -1.38 8.31 -0.85
N TRP A 60 -1.02 7.61 0.23
CA TRP A 60 -1.97 6.86 1.05
C TRP A 60 -2.99 7.78 1.75
N LEU A 61 -2.54 8.90 2.33
CA LEU A 61 -3.41 9.89 2.98
C LEU A 61 -4.38 10.53 1.99
N CYS A 62 -3.93 10.79 0.76
CA CYS A 62 -4.79 11.28 -0.32
C CYS A 62 -5.95 10.31 -0.59
N ILE A 63 -5.66 9.01 -0.72
CA ILE A 63 -6.67 7.96 -0.92
C ILE A 63 -7.58 7.84 0.31
N PHE A 64 -7.01 7.88 1.52
CA PHE A 64 -7.77 7.70 2.76
C PHE A 64 -8.78 8.84 3.01
N HIS A 65 -8.41 10.07 2.65
CA HIS A 65 -9.28 11.25 2.76
C HIS A 65 -10.14 11.50 1.52
N ASP A 66 -10.03 10.67 0.48
CA ASP A 66 -10.83 10.82 -0.72
C ASP A 66 -12.29 10.45 -0.43
N GLU A 67 -13.15 11.48 -0.42
CA GLU A 67 -14.56 11.29 -0.16
C GLU A 67 -15.32 10.55 -1.26
N SER A 68 -14.77 10.51 -2.49
CA SER A 68 -15.35 9.79 -3.62
C SER A 68 -15.24 8.27 -3.45
N LEU A 69 -14.29 7.82 -2.64
CA LEU A 69 -14.07 6.40 -2.32
C LEU A 69 -14.91 5.92 -1.15
N LYS A 70 -15.75 6.78 -0.55
CA LYS A 70 -16.67 6.39 0.52
C LYS A 70 -17.59 5.26 0.03
N PRO A 71 -17.70 4.14 0.75
CA PRO A 71 -18.53 3.03 0.32
C PRO A 71 -19.98 3.49 0.17
N ASN A 72 -20.55 3.23 -1.00
CA ASN A 72 -21.94 3.54 -1.28
C ASN A 72 -22.80 2.68 -0.33
N LYS A 73 -23.56 3.31 0.58
CA LYS A 73 -24.31 2.66 1.69
C LYS A 73 -25.33 1.58 1.27
N LYS A 74 -25.44 1.28 -0.02
CA LYS A 74 -26.35 0.30 -0.62
C LYS A 74 -25.76 -1.10 -0.78
N GLN A 75 -24.51 -1.33 -0.41
CA GLN A 75 -23.95 -2.67 -0.47
C GLN A 75 -24.50 -3.51 0.69
N LYS A 76 -25.37 -4.48 0.36
CA LYS A 76 -25.76 -5.53 1.30
C LYS A 76 -24.49 -6.27 1.74
N PRO A 77 -24.37 -6.63 3.03
CA PRO A 77 -23.23 -7.41 3.49
C PRO A 77 -23.11 -8.68 2.64
N MET A 78 -21.92 -8.94 2.10
CA MET A 78 -21.65 -10.18 1.39
C MET A 78 -21.67 -11.31 2.42
N GLU A 79 -22.73 -12.13 2.40
CA GLU A 79 -22.77 -13.39 3.14
C GLU A 79 -21.71 -14.33 2.54
N MET A 80 -20.56 -14.41 3.22
CA MET A 80 -19.55 -15.41 2.91
C MET A 80 -20.10 -16.79 3.26
N LYS A 81 -20.63 -17.49 2.27
CA LYS A 81 -20.90 -18.92 2.37
C LYS A 81 -19.56 -19.65 2.29
N ILE A 82 -19.10 -20.12 3.44
CA ILE A 82 -17.98 -21.05 3.54
C ILE A 82 -18.61 -22.44 3.37
N GLU A 83 -18.48 -23.03 2.19
CA GLU A 83 -18.74 -24.45 1.99
C GLU A 83 -17.50 -25.21 2.45
N ILE A 84 -17.70 -26.15 3.38
CA ILE A 84 -16.69 -27.04 3.97
C ILE A 84 -16.48 -28.23 3.04
#